data_AF-A0A5C8K170-F1
#
_entry.id   AF-A0A5C8K170-F1
#
_cell.length_a   1.000
_cell.length_b   1.000
_cell.length_c   1.000
_cell.angle_alpha   90.00
_cell.angle_beta   90.00
_cell.angle_gamma   90.00
#
_symmetry.space_group_name_H-M   'P 1'
#
loop_
_entity.id
_entity.type
_entity.pdbx_description
1 polymer ?
#
loop_
_entity_poly.entity_id
_entity_poly.type
_entity_poly.pdbx_seq_one_letter_code
_entity_poly.pdbx_strand_id
1 'polypeptide(L)'
;MMNNAPVYVWSPLPQIKMLQQGLLQYNFYHSYQFLDIYINSQFDKSTLTQGQVAEYIASEAFRIVVIPGELLNGRVSKPDIDFSSYEEVAKYYNLTEDKVIKKSR
;
A
#
# COMPACT_ATOMS: atom_id res chain seq x y z
N MET A 1 31.94 -4.83 2.21
CA MET A 1 31.05 -4.93 3.38
C MET A 1 29.62 -4.80 2.86
N MET A 2 28.78 -5.82 3.01
CA MET A 2 27.37 -5.73 2.62
C MET A 2 26.66 -4.84 3.63
N ASN A 3 26.05 -3.74 3.16
CA ASN A 3 25.22 -2.88 4.00
C ASN A 3 24.08 -3.72 4.58
N ASN A 4 24.11 -3.97 5.89
CA ASN A 4 23.07 -4.70 6.63
C ASN A 4 21.82 -3.82 6.87
N ALA A 5 21.53 -2.91 5.95
CA ALA A 5 20.34 -2.07 6.00
C ALA A 5 19.13 -2.93 5.56
N PRO A 6 18.00 -2.90 6.29
CA PRO A 6 16.81 -3.62 5.87
C PRO A 6 16.40 -3.18 4.47
N VAL A 7 16.23 -4.15 3.55
CA VAL A 7 15.71 -3.91 2.21
C VAL A 7 14.19 -3.97 2.30
N TYR A 8 13.54 -2.83 2.13
CA TYR A 8 12.08 -2.78 2.03
C TYR A 8 11.66 -3.11 0.60
N VAL A 9 10.74 -4.07 0.46
CA VAL A 9 10.13 -4.42 -0.82
C VAL A 9 8.74 -3.82 -0.86
N TRP A 10 8.53 -2.84 -1.74
CA TRP A 10 7.22 -2.24 -1.99
C TRP A 10 6.53 -2.97 -3.12
N SER A 11 5.23 -3.15 -3.01
CA SER A 11 4.48 -3.89 -4.00
C SER A 11 3.01 -3.46 -3.99
N PRO A 12 2.37 -3.36 -5.17
CA PRO A 12 1.04 -2.76 -5.29
C PRO A 12 -0.05 -3.66 -4.71
N LEU A 13 -1.15 -3.03 -4.26
CA LEU A 13 -2.40 -3.72 -3.92
C LEU A 13 -3.29 -3.87 -5.16
N PRO A 14 -4.15 -4.90 -5.25
CA PRO A 14 -4.33 -5.98 -4.27
C PRO A 14 -3.21 -7.02 -4.28
N GLN A 15 -3.03 -7.73 -3.16
CA GLN A 15 -2.05 -8.82 -3.05
C GLN A 15 -2.65 -10.08 -2.49
N ILE A 16 -2.13 -11.22 -2.95
CA ILE A 16 -2.44 -12.53 -2.41
C ILE A 16 -1.15 -13.13 -1.85
N LYS A 17 -1.21 -13.60 -0.61
CA LYS A 17 -0.19 -14.44 0.03
C LYS A 17 -0.75 -15.84 0.19
N MET A 18 0.05 -16.83 -0.20
CA MET A 18 -0.27 -18.24 -0.03
C MET A 18 0.34 -18.73 1.28
N LEU A 19 -0.49 -19.09 2.24
CA LEU A 19 -0.09 -19.68 3.50
C LEU A 19 -0.50 -21.15 3.53
N GLN A 20 0.05 -21.93 4.46
CA GLN A 20 -0.35 -23.33 4.65
C GLN A 20 -1.85 -23.46 4.99
N GLN A 21 -2.42 -22.48 5.70
CA GLN A 21 -3.84 -22.45 6.07
C GLN A 21 -4.77 -22.04 4.91
N GLY A 22 -4.22 -21.48 3.82
CA GLY A 22 -4.99 -21.00 2.67
C GLY A 22 -4.53 -19.62 2.20
N LEU A 23 -5.39 -18.94 1.43
CA LEU A 23 -5.08 -17.63 0.87
C LEU A 23 -5.38 -16.51 1.86
N LEU A 24 -4.44 -15.57 1.98
CA LEU A 24 -4.58 -14.28 2.64
C LEU A 24 -4.51 -13.19 1.57
N GLN A 25 -5.50 -12.30 1.52
CA GLN A 25 -5.59 -11.26 0.49
C GLN A 25 -5.63 -9.87 1.13
N TYR A 26 -4.70 -9.01 0.73
CA TYR A 26 -4.72 -7.58 1.02
C TYR A 26 -5.49 -6.87 -0.07
N ASN A 27 -6.46 -6.05 0.34
CA ASN A 27 -7.25 -5.27 -0.59
C ASN A 27 -7.62 -3.93 0.05
N PHE A 28 -8.22 -3.05 -0.74
CA PHE A 28 -8.67 -1.76 -0.27
C PHE A 28 -10.00 -1.33 -0.88
N TYR A 29 -10.75 -0.55 -0.11
CA TYR A 29 -11.87 0.24 -0.61
C TYR A 29 -11.49 1.71 -0.57
N HIS A 30 -11.77 2.40 -1.66
CA HIS A 30 -11.55 3.83 -1.77
C HIS A 30 -12.82 4.53 -2.23
N SER A 31 -13.18 5.60 -1.54
CA SER A 31 -14.17 6.58 -1.94
C SER A 31 -13.61 7.98 -1.69
N TYR A 32 -14.34 9.01 -2.13
CA TYR A 32 -13.98 10.39 -1.82
C TYR A 32 -14.01 10.72 -0.30
N GLN A 33 -14.64 9.87 0.52
CA GLN A 33 -14.77 10.09 1.96
C GLN A 33 -13.76 9.26 2.77
N PHE A 34 -13.36 8.09 2.27
CA PHE A 34 -12.55 7.16 3.05
C PHE A 34 -11.67 6.26 2.18
N LEU A 35 -10.59 5.81 2.79
CA LEU A 35 -9.76 4.71 2.34
C LEU A 35 -9.73 3.67 3.46
N ASP A 36 -10.11 2.44 3.14
CA ASP A 36 -10.03 1.29 4.04
C ASP A 36 -9.10 0.24 3.43
N ILE A 37 -8.11 -0.20 4.20
CA ILE A 37 -7.17 -1.26 3.81
C ILE A 37 -7.41 -2.43 4.74
N TYR A 38 -7.74 -3.57 4.15
CA TYR A 38 -8.24 -4.71 4.89
C TYR A 38 -7.66 -6.03 4.37
N ILE A 39 -7.77 -7.06 5.21
CA ILE A 39 -7.24 -8.39 4.94
C ILE A 39 -8.36 -9.42 4.97
N ASN A 40 -8.58 -10.08 3.84
CA ASN A 40 -9.49 -11.22 3.72
C ASN A 40 -8.71 -12.53 3.79
N SER A 41 -9.34 -13.56 4.35
CA SER A 41 -8.76 -14.90 4.45
C SER A 41 -9.79 -15.95 4.08
N GLN A 42 -9.35 -17.05 3.46
CA GLN A 42 -10.18 -18.23 3.23
C GLN A 42 -10.23 -19.18 4.45
N PHE A 43 -9.57 -18.79 5.54
CA PHE A 43 -9.45 -19.55 6.78
C PHE A 43 -9.73 -18.63 7.98
N ASP A 44 -9.95 -19.23 9.16
CA ASP A 44 -10.08 -18.47 10.40
C ASP A 44 -8.72 -17.87 10.81
N LYS A 45 -8.64 -16.53 10.85
CA LYS A 45 -7.42 -15.80 11.23
C LYS A 45 -6.94 -16.11 12.65
N SER A 46 -7.80 -16.65 13.52
CA SER A 46 -7.40 -17.11 14.85
C SER A 46 -6.37 -18.26 14.81
N THR A 47 -6.29 -18.96 13.67
CA THR A 47 -5.36 -20.08 13.45
C THR A 47 -3.94 -19.63 13.07
N LEU A 48 -3.71 -18.32 12.91
CA LEU A 48 -2.38 -17.79 12.65
C LEU A 48 -1.51 -17.90 13.92
N THR A 49 -0.28 -18.36 13.73
CA THR A 49 0.71 -18.32 14.80
C THR A 49 1.11 -16.88 15.12
N GLN A 50 1.67 -16.63 16.31
CA GLN A 50 2.17 -15.30 16.67
C GLN A 50 3.20 -14.76 15.65
N GLY A 51 4.05 -15.64 15.10
CA GLY A 51 5.00 -15.29 14.05
C GLY A 51 4.29 -14.83 12.77
N GLN A 52 3.25 -15.55 12.34
CA GLN A 52 2.48 -15.17 11.14
C GLN A 52 1.67 -13.89 11.33
N VAL A 53 1.14 -13.65 12.53
CA VAL A 53 0.47 -12.37 12.86
C VAL A 53 1.47 -11.22 12.80
N ALA A 54 2.67 -11.41 13.37
CA ALA A 54 3.73 -10.42 13.31
C ALA A 54 4.14 -10.12 11.85
N GLU A 55 4.32 -11.16 11.05
CA GLU A 55 4.78 -11.05 9.65
C GLU A 55 3.72 -10.42 8.74
N TYR A 56 2.50 -10.94 8.74
CA TYR A 56 1.49 -10.59 7.72
C TYR A 56 0.48 -9.53 8.18
N ILE A 57 0.32 -9.29 9.47
CA ILE A 57 -0.73 -8.38 9.95
C ILE A 57 -0.15 -7.16 10.66
N ALA A 58 0.83 -7.37 11.54
CA ALA A 58 1.30 -6.32 12.43
C ALA A 58 2.42 -5.45 11.86
N SER A 59 3.22 -5.98 10.93
CA SER A 59 4.44 -5.31 10.44
C SER A 59 4.30 -4.69 9.04
N GLU A 60 3.08 -4.59 8.53
CA GLU A 60 2.82 -4.07 7.19
C GLU A 60 2.78 -2.54 7.17
N ALA A 61 3.49 -1.96 6.21
CA ALA A 61 3.53 -0.52 5.96
C ALA A 61 2.89 -0.20 4.62
N PHE A 62 2.04 0.82 4.57
CA PHE A 62 1.37 1.25 3.35
C PHE A 62 1.81 2.66 2.95
N ARG A 63 2.17 2.82 1.67
CA ARG A 63 2.36 4.14 1.04
C ARG A 63 1.14 4.40 0.16
N ILE A 64 0.48 5.53 0.41
CA ILE A 64 -0.76 5.91 -0.26
C ILE A 64 -0.55 7.30 -0.85
N VAL A 65 -0.89 7.45 -2.14
CA VAL A 65 -0.99 8.76 -2.79
C VAL A 65 -2.44 9.00 -3.17
N VAL A 66 -3.04 10.06 -2.60
CA VAL A 66 -4.40 10.49 -2.94
C VAL A 66 -4.30 11.65 -3.92
N ILE A 67 -4.83 11.46 -5.12
CA ILE A 67 -4.79 12.45 -6.19
C ILE A 67 -6.19 13.06 -6.35
N PRO A 68 -6.35 14.39 -6.29
CA PRO A 68 -7.62 15.04 -6.55
C PRO A 68 -8.09 14.73 -7.98
N GLY A 69 -9.37 14.32 -8.13
CA GLY A 69 -9.96 14.04 -9.43
C GLY A 69 -10.19 15.28 -10.30
N GLU A 70 -10.19 16.47 -9.70
CA GLU A 70 -10.31 17.75 -10.38
C GLU A 70 -9.04 18.57 -10.12
N LEU A 71 -8.26 18.80 -11.17
CA LEU A 71 -7.17 19.76 -11.10
C LEU A 71 -7.80 21.17 -11.14
N LEU A 72 -7.45 22.02 -10.17
CA LEU A 72 -8.01 23.37 -9.97
C LEU A 72 -7.90 24.32 -11.19
N ASN A 73 -7.26 23.89 -12.30
CA ASN A 73 -7.03 24.68 -13.52
C ASN A 73 -7.45 23.97 -14.83
N GLY A 74 -8.46 23.09 -14.78
CA GLY A 74 -9.07 22.50 -15.99
C GLY A 74 -8.50 21.14 -16.39
N ARG A 75 -9.16 20.50 -17.38
CA ARG A 75 -8.82 19.17 -17.91
C ARG A 75 -7.44 19.18 -18.56
N VAL A 76 -6.41 19.06 -17.75
CA VAL A 76 -5.11 18.60 -18.25
C VAL A 76 -5.34 17.16 -18.68
N SER A 77 -4.94 16.84 -19.91
CA SER A 77 -4.87 15.47 -20.42
C SER A 77 -4.39 14.55 -19.30
N LYS A 78 -5.00 13.36 -19.15
CA LYS A 78 -4.51 12.34 -18.21
C LYS A 78 -2.97 12.31 -18.34
N PRO A 79 -2.22 12.55 -17.24
CA PRO A 79 -0.77 12.54 -17.33
C PRO A 79 -0.31 11.19 -17.83
N ASP A 80 0.69 11.20 -18.70
CA ASP A 80 1.30 9.99 -19.27
C ASP A 80 2.24 9.37 -18.22
N ILE A 81 1.63 8.87 -17.14
CA ILE A 81 2.31 8.20 -16.05
C ILE A 81 1.59 6.92 -15.64
N ASP A 82 2.34 5.94 -15.14
CA ASP A 82 1.78 4.77 -14.49
C ASP A 82 1.35 5.06 -13.04
N PHE A 83 0.03 5.18 -12.83
CA PHE A 83 -0.53 5.37 -11.49
C PHE A 83 -0.37 4.16 -10.55
N SER A 84 0.02 2.99 -11.06
CA SER A 84 0.35 1.83 -10.24
C SER A 84 1.79 1.85 -9.70
N SER A 85 2.62 2.78 -10.20
CA SER A 85 3.99 3.02 -9.75
C SER A 85 4.06 4.17 -8.76
N TYR A 86 4.40 3.88 -7.50
CA TYR A 86 4.56 4.91 -6.47
C TYR A 86 5.64 5.92 -6.87
N GLU A 87 6.77 5.43 -7.38
CA GLU A 87 7.94 6.24 -7.73
C GLU A 87 7.62 7.21 -8.85
N GLU A 88 6.85 6.78 -9.85
CA GLU A 88 6.48 7.61 -10.99
C GLU A 88 5.47 8.69 -10.60
N VAL A 89 4.46 8.32 -9.81
CA VAL A 89 3.50 9.28 -9.24
C VAL A 89 4.20 10.28 -8.33
N ALA A 90 5.08 9.83 -7.44
CA ALA A 90 5.83 10.69 -6.54
C ALA A 90 6.71 11.67 -7.31
N LYS A 91 7.42 11.20 -8.34
CA LYS A 91 8.24 12.05 -9.20
C LYS A 91 7.40 13.10 -9.94
N TYR A 92 6.27 12.71 -10.53
CA TYR A 92 5.40 13.61 -11.29
C TYR A 92 4.82 14.74 -10.44
N TYR A 93 4.35 14.41 -9.22
CA TYR A 93 3.79 15.39 -8.29
C TYR A 93 4.84 16.03 -7.35
N ASN A 94 6.12 15.76 -7.58
CA ASN A 94 7.22 16.25 -6.74
C ASN A 94 7.00 15.94 -5.24
N LEU A 95 6.56 14.72 -4.93
CA LEU A 95 6.38 14.21 -3.58
C LEU A 95 7.72 13.69 -3.06
N THR A 96 8.22 14.35 -2.03
CA THR A 96 9.46 14.02 -1.33
C THR A 96 9.14 13.45 0.05
N GLU A 97 10.07 12.72 0.68
CA GLU A 97 9.82 12.03 1.97
C GLU A 97 9.41 12.99 3.10
N ASP A 98 9.83 14.25 3.05
CA ASP A 98 9.40 15.31 3.97
C ASP A 98 7.91 15.69 3.84
N LYS A 99 7.29 15.39 2.69
CA LYS A 99 5.86 15.59 2.45
C LYS A 99 5.02 14.38 2.86
N VAL A 100 5.65 13.26 3.23
CA VAL A 100 4.95 12.04 3.65
C VAL A 100 4.49 12.21 5.10
N ILE A 101 3.17 12.27 5.29
CA ILE A 101 2.56 12.29 6.62
C ILE A 101 2.58 10.87 7.18
N LYS A 102 3.38 10.65 8.23
CA LYS A 102 3.42 9.37 8.94
C LYS A 102 2.23 9.25 9.89
N LYS A 103 1.48 8.17 9.76
CA LYS A 103 0.38 7.81 10.66
C LYS A 103 0.66 6.44 11.25
N SER A 104 0.69 6.35 12.59
CA SER A 104 0.57 5.08 13.29
C SER A 104 -0.91 4.75 13.49
N ARG A 105 -1.23 3.45 13.56
CA ARG A 105 -2.52 3.01 14.11
C ARG A 105 -2.68 3.44 15.56
#